data_AF-A0A351SMW7-F1
#
_entry.id   AF-A0A351SMW7-F1
#
_cell.length_a   1.000
_cell.length_b   1.000
_cell.length_c   1.000
_cell.angle_alpha   90.00
_cell.angle_beta   90.00
_cell.angle_gamma   90.00
#
_symmetry.space_group_name_H-M   'P 1'
#
loop_
_entity.id
_entity.type
_entity.pdbx_description
1 polymer ?
#
loop_
_entity_poly.entity_id
_entity_poly.type
_entity_poly.pdbx_seq_one_letter_code
_entity_poly.pdbx_strand_id
1 'polypeptide(L)'
;MPFFLGLLIILAGLGLTVKTEWFINNFGRIAWFEQKLGSEGGSRLGYKLVGLTAIIIGIIVMTGGGQDLLGWITSPFVKYNQ
;
A
#
# COMPACT_ATOMS: atom_id res chain seq x y z
N MET A 1 -15.30 -14.53 5.82
CA MET A 1 -14.15 -14.76 4.92
C MET A 1 -13.32 -13.50 4.56
N PRO A 2 -13.78 -12.23 4.61
CA PRO A 2 -12.92 -11.07 4.28
C PRO A 2 -11.94 -10.70 5.40
N PHE A 3 -12.24 -11.10 6.64
CA PHE A 3 -11.41 -10.87 7.81
C PHE A 3 -9.98 -11.40 7.68
N PHE A 4 -9.81 -12.67 7.26
CA PHE A 4 -8.50 -13.28 7.10
C PHE A 4 -7.67 -12.62 5.99
N LEU A 5 -8.33 -12.21 4.91
CA LEU A 5 -7.67 -11.53 3.80
C LEU A 5 -7.22 -10.11 4.20
N GLY A 6 -8.08 -9.37 4.90
CA GLY A 6 -7.71 -8.06 5.47
C GLY A 6 -6.56 -8.17 6.48
N LEU A 7 -6.59 -9.18 7.35
CA LEU A 7 -5.51 -9.45 8.31
C LEU A 7 -4.18 -9.74 7.60
N LEU A 8 -4.18 -10.54 6.53
CA LEU A 8 -2.97 -10.84 5.75
C LEU A 8 -2.39 -9.58 5.10
N ILE A 9 -3.24 -8.71 4.56
CA ILE A 9 -2.82 -7.42 4.00
C ILE A 9 -2.21 -6.51 5.07
N ILE A 10 -2.81 -6.44 6.27
CA ILE A 10 -2.27 -5.67 7.39
C ILE A 10 -0.89 -6.19 7.78
N LEU A 11 -0.73 -7.52 7.91
CA LEU A 11 0.56 -8.13 8.25
C LEU A 11 1.62 -7.86 7.18
N ALA A 12 1.26 -7.90 5.90
CA ALA A 12 2.15 -7.54 4.81
C ALA A 12 2.57 -6.06 4.86
N GLY A 13 1.62 -5.14 5.11
CA GLY A 13 1.88 -3.71 5.26
C GLY A 13 2.74 -3.37 6.47
N LEU A 14 2.53 -4.07 7.60
CA LEU A 14 3.40 -4.01 8.77
C LEU A 14 4.81 -4.50 8.45
N GLY A 15 4.93 -5.61 7.72
CA GLY A 15 6.22 -6.12 7.23
C GLY A 15 6.99 -5.09 6.41
N LEU A 16 6.34 -4.43 5.46
CA LEU A 16 6.91 -3.33 4.66
C LEU A 16 7.36 -2.15 5.50
N THR A 17 6.58 -1.79 6.52
CA THR A 17 6.86 -0.63 7.39
C THR A 17 7.99 -0.90 8.39
N VAL A 18 8.04 -2.10 8.96
CA VAL A 18 9.06 -2.49 9.96
C VAL A 18 10.37 -2.88 9.28
N LYS A 19 10.29 -3.65 8.18
CA LYS A 19 11.48 -4.14 7.45
C LYS A 19 11.87 -3.25 6.28
N THR A 20 11.60 -1.94 6.34
CA THR A 20 11.93 -1.01 5.25
C THR A 20 13.40 -1.06 4.82
N GLU A 21 14.36 -1.14 5.75
CA GLU A 21 15.79 -1.25 5.40
C GLU A 21 16.10 -2.54 4.64
N TRP A 22 15.43 -3.64 4.97
CA TRP A 22 15.55 -4.88 4.21
C TRP A 22 15.03 -4.69 2.78
N PHE A 23 13.89 -4.02 2.59
CA PHE A 23 13.38 -3.74 1.25
C PHE A 23 14.31 -2.84 0.44
N ILE A 24 14.91 -1.82 1.06
CA ILE A 24 15.87 -0.95 0.36
C ILE A 24 17.14 -1.69 -0.01
N ASN A 25 17.64 -2.56 0.86
CA ASN A 25 18.85 -3.31 0.58
C ASN A 25 18.64 -4.38 -0.51
N ASN A 26 17.43 -4.91 -0.65
CA ASN A 26 17.13 -5.94 -1.65
C ASN A 26 16.61 -5.37 -2.99
N PHE A 27 15.72 -4.38 -2.94
CA PHE A 27 15.06 -3.79 -4.12
C PHE A 27 15.66 -2.45 -4.54
N GLY A 28 16.48 -1.83 -3.69
CA GLY A 28 17.11 -0.54 -3.96
C GLY A 28 16.21 0.66 -3.70
N ARG A 29 16.74 1.82 -4.07
CA ARG A 29 16.02 3.11 -4.04
C ARG A 29 15.20 3.29 -5.31
N ILE A 30 14.00 3.84 -5.15
CA ILE A 30 13.06 4.10 -6.25
C ILE A 30 13.17 5.59 -6.61
N ALA A 31 13.53 5.88 -7.86
CA ALA A 31 13.77 7.24 -8.34
C ALA A 31 12.58 8.19 -8.13
N TRP A 32 11.34 7.70 -8.25
CA TRP A 32 10.14 8.50 -8.00
C TRP A 32 10.06 8.98 -6.55
N PHE A 33 10.35 8.10 -5.58
CA PHE A 33 10.37 8.47 -4.16
C PHE A 33 11.58 9.36 -3.83
N GLU A 34 12.73 9.15 -4.45
CA GLU A 34 13.87 10.08 -4.28
C GLU A 34 13.55 11.47 -4.85
N GLN A 35 12.85 11.57 -5.99
CA GLN A 35 12.50 12.85 -6.60
C GLN A 35 11.43 13.61 -5.81
N LYS A 36 10.44 12.90 -5.24
CA LYS A 36 9.30 13.52 -4.53
C LYS A 36 9.50 13.65 -3.03
N LEU A 37 10.26 12.76 -2.42
CA LEU A 37 10.46 12.67 -0.96
C LEU A 37 11.94 12.75 -0.56
N GLY A 38 12.86 13.06 -1.50
CA GLY A 38 14.30 13.04 -1.25
C GLY A 38 14.77 13.91 -0.08
N SER A 39 14.09 15.02 0.21
CA SER A 39 14.37 15.89 1.36
C SER A 39 14.05 15.25 2.72
N GLU A 40 13.07 14.35 2.76
CA GLU A 40 12.52 13.76 3.99
C GLU A 40 12.98 12.29 4.19
N GLY A 41 13.81 11.75 3.30
CA GLY A 41 14.33 10.37 3.37
C GLY A 41 14.05 9.50 2.14
N GLY A 42 13.44 10.06 1.10
CA GLY A 42 13.30 9.46 -0.22
C GLY A 42 12.58 8.11 -0.18
N SER A 43 13.25 7.09 -0.69
CA SER A 43 12.74 5.72 -0.76
C SER A 43 12.44 5.11 0.61
N ARG A 44 13.15 5.53 1.68
CA ARG A 44 12.85 5.07 3.06
C ARG A 44 11.45 5.46 3.48
N LEU A 45 11.08 6.70 3.25
CA LEU A 45 9.70 7.13 3.50
C LEU A 45 8.74 6.52 2.49
N GLY A 46 9.14 6.40 1.22
CA GLY A 46 8.32 5.77 0.18
C GLY A 46 7.83 4.37 0.55
N TYR A 47 8.74 3.47 0.95
CA TYR A 47 8.38 2.11 1.37
C TYR A 47 7.48 2.08 2.61
N LYS A 48 7.69 2.99 3.58
CA LYS A 48 6.82 3.12 4.76
C LYS A 48 5.43 3.64 4.41
N LEU A 49 5.34 4.59 3.49
CA LEU A 49 4.05 5.12 3.02
C LEU A 49 3.25 4.04 2.29
N VAL A 50 3.91 3.24 1.44
CA VAL A 50 3.27 2.09 0.78
C VAL A 50 2.79 1.07 1.82
N GLY A 51 3.62 0.75 2.82
CA GLY A 51 3.24 -0.11 3.93
C GLY A 51 2.04 0.40 4.72
N LEU A 52 2.01 1.71 5.01
CA LEU A 52 0.90 2.37 5.71
C LEU A 52 -0.40 2.33 4.88
N THR A 53 -0.33 2.62 3.58
CA THR A 53 -1.49 2.52 2.68
C THR A 53 -2.01 1.08 2.63
N ALA A 54 -1.12 0.08 2.58
CA ALA A 54 -1.51 -1.32 2.62
C ALA A 54 -2.25 -1.66 3.93
N ILE A 55 -1.79 -1.17 5.09
CA ILE A 55 -2.48 -1.37 6.38
C ILE A 55 -3.89 -0.77 6.34
N ILE A 56 -4.04 0.45 5.84
CA ILE A 56 -5.35 1.12 5.72
C ILE A 56 -6.30 0.31 4.83
N ILE A 57 -5.82 -0.15 3.66
CA ILE A 57 -6.61 -1.02 2.77
C ILE A 57 -6.98 -2.32 3.46
N GLY A 58 -6.05 -2.93 4.19
CA GLY A 58 -6.29 -4.16 4.93
C GLY A 58 -7.37 -4.00 6.00
N ILE A 59 -7.40 -2.85 6.71
CA ILE A 59 -8.47 -2.54 7.67
C ILE A 59 -9.83 -2.42 6.96
N ILE A 60 -9.90 -1.69 5.84
CA ILE A 60 -11.14 -1.51 5.07
C ILE A 60 -11.68 -2.86 4.55
N VAL A 61 -10.79 -3.72 4.05
CA VAL A 61 -11.16 -5.06 3.60
C VAL A 61 -11.61 -5.92 4.78
N MET A 62 -10.94 -5.83 5.93
CA MET A 62 -11.28 -6.58 7.14
C MET A 62 -12.67 -6.20 7.68
N THR A 63 -13.07 -4.94 7.61
CA THR A 63 -14.39 -4.45 8.04
C THR A 63 -15.51 -4.73 7.02
N GLY A 64 -15.20 -5.33 5.87
CA GLY A 64 -16.16 -5.70 4.84
C GLY A 64 -16.34 -4.69 3.70
N GLY A 65 -15.67 -3.53 3.75
CA GLY A 65 -15.74 -2.48 2.73
C GLY A 65 -14.86 -2.73 1.49
N GLY A 66 -14.29 -3.94 1.34
CA GLY A 66 -13.38 -4.25 0.24
C GLY A 66 -14.02 -4.13 -1.15
N GLN A 67 -15.30 -4.52 -1.28
CA GLN A 67 -16.02 -4.43 -2.55
C GLN A 67 -16.30 -2.98 -2.95
N ASP A 68 -16.67 -2.13 -1.98
CA ASP A 68 -16.90 -0.70 -2.21
C ASP A 68 -15.60 0.02 -2.59
N LEU A 69 -14.49 -0.34 -1.94
CA LEU A 69 -13.17 0.19 -2.27
C LEU A 69 -12.74 -0.22 -3.69
N LEU A 70 -12.91 -1.49 -4.06
CA LEU A 70 -12.61 -1.94 -5.43
C LEU A 70 -13.51 -1.25 -6.47
N GLY A 71 -14.80 -1.08 -6.17
CA GLY A 71 -15.73 -0.34 -7.01
C GLY A 71 -15.30 1.12 -7.20
N TRP A 72 -14.87 1.79 -6.13
CA TRP A 72 -14.36 3.15 -6.20
C TRP A 72 -13.09 3.26 -7.06
N ILE A 73 -12.10 2.39 -6.82
CA ILE A 73 -10.81 2.39 -7.56
C ILE A 73 -11.03 2.10 -9.04
N THR A 74 -11.91 1.16 -9.36
CA THR A 74 -12.16 0.75 -10.75
C THR A 74 -13.19 1.61 -11.46
N SER A 75 -13.96 2.44 -10.74
CA SER A 75 -14.99 3.30 -11.32
C SER A 75 -14.53 4.17 -12.50
N PRO A 76 -13.30 4.72 -12.55
CA PRO A 76 -12.86 5.51 -13.70
C PRO A 76 -12.66 4.66 -14.96
N PHE A 77 -12.24 3.40 -14.79
CA PHE A 77 -12.00 2.45 -15.89
C PHE A 77 -13.30 1.83 -16.38
N VAL A 78 -14.27 1.59 -15.48
CA VAL A 78 -15.58 1.03 -15.82
C VAL A 78 -16.49 2.07 -16.48
N LYS A 79 -16.43 3.33 -16.05
CA LYS A 79 -17.23 4.43 -16.64
C LYS A 79 -16.87 4.78 -18.09
N TYR A 80 -15.67 4.42 -18.56
CA TYR A 80 -15.24 4.71 -19.93
C TYR A 80 -15.63 3.62 -20.95
N ASN A 81 -16.14 2.47 -20.48
CA ASN A 81 -16.44 1.30 -21.30
C ASN A 81 -17.97 1.00 -21.39
N GLN A 82 -18.80 2.00 -21.14
CA GLN A 82 -20.25 2.03 -21.41
C GLN A 82 -20.59 3.33 -22.15
#